data_AF-A0A914TU47-F1
#
_entry.id   AF-A0A914TU47-F1
#
_cell.length_a   1.000
_cell.length_b   1.000
_cell.length_c   1.000
_cell.angle_alpha   90.00
_cell.angle_beta   90.00
_cell.angle_gamma   90.00
#
_symmetry.space_group_name_H-M   'P 1'
#
loop_
_entity.id
_entity.type
_entity.pdbx_description
1 polymer ?
#
loop_
_entity_poly.entity_id
_entity_poly.type
_entity_poly.pdbx_seq_one_letter_code
_entity_poly.pdbx_strand_id
1 'polypeptide(L)'
;PCNTYIKRRFYEPNLLEYPEDLEKLLPEDLQKLKNGDEWYPLLYAVQALTSRGGEICDYFFRQPDLCYKKFLRLVVQKYEKDLIDHPDKPITKTVRALELMLDRIDRLLDLPEPIGLFNQFYDDQPDYESACELIQLLLADGYTRIRKVVCTPTRTLLFNPEMIMANRCIRASKSDNFICVLFRDDNDSKLFGTQRTLVYNTIGNFLKESKIFGMRTFSYLGSSDSQMRDHGCFLMAGTHEEVKQFKNTFGDFPTESIQKSMTNFGQFLTQSWSIPLHPVEYWEVMDHVGGVNRNNERYIFTDGVGIMSK
;
A
#
# COMPACT_ATOMS: atom_id res chain seq x y z
N PRO A 1 27.47 -33.42 -11.77
CA PRO A 1 27.88 -32.15 -12.40
C PRO A 1 26.97 -31.84 -13.62
N CYS A 2 25.76 -31.35 -13.36
CA CYS A 2 24.88 -30.85 -14.42
C CYS A 2 24.79 -29.34 -14.28
N ASN A 3 25.73 -28.68 -14.94
CA ASN A 3 25.73 -27.25 -15.20
C ASN A 3 24.87 -27.05 -16.45
N THR A 4 23.62 -26.62 -16.28
CA THR A 4 22.81 -26.10 -17.39
C THR A 4 22.35 -24.71 -17.00
N TYR A 5 23.26 -23.75 -17.24
CA TYR A 5 22.92 -22.35 -17.40
C TYR A 5 21.81 -22.26 -18.45
N ILE A 6 20.61 -21.88 -18.01
CA ILE A 6 19.52 -21.51 -18.91
C ILE A 6 20.00 -20.28 -19.68
N LYS A 7 20.22 -20.45 -20.98
CA LYS A 7 20.54 -19.37 -21.90
C LYS A 7 19.47 -18.28 -21.74
N ARG A 8 19.89 -17.06 -21.41
CA ARG A 8 19.10 -15.83 -21.59
C ARG A 8 18.69 -15.74 -23.06
N ARG A 9 17.52 -16.30 -23.39
CA ARG A 9 16.76 -15.84 -24.55
C ARG A 9 16.11 -14.56 -24.09
N PHE A 10 16.57 -13.43 -24.62
CA PHE A 10 15.72 -12.27 -24.78
C PHE A 10 14.55 -12.73 -25.66
N TYR A 11 13.50 -13.23 -25.02
CA TYR A 11 12.22 -13.43 -25.68
C TYR A 11 11.70 -12.03 -25.98
N GLU A 12 11.34 -11.80 -27.25
CA GLU A 12 10.45 -10.70 -27.60
C GLU A 12 9.26 -10.71 -26.62
N PRO A 13 8.84 -9.55 -26.09
CA PRO A 13 7.69 -9.49 -25.20
C PRO A 13 6.45 -9.79 -26.04
N ASN A 14 6.16 -11.08 -26.25
CA ASN A 14 4.79 -11.51 -26.39
C ASN A 14 4.11 -11.06 -25.10
N LEU A 15 3.36 -9.97 -25.19
CA LEU A 15 2.37 -9.48 -24.22
C LEU A 15 1.37 -10.61 -23.95
N LEU A 16 1.80 -11.64 -23.24
CA LEU A 16 0.91 -12.49 -22.49
C LEU A 16 0.43 -11.60 -21.34
N GLU A 17 -0.75 -11.01 -21.53
CA GLU A 17 -1.52 -10.40 -20.44
C GLU A 17 -1.80 -11.51 -19.42
N TYR A 18 -0.91 -11.64 -18.44
CA TYR A 18 -1.22 -12.42 -17.25
C TYR A 18 -2.46 -11.78 -16.61
N PRO A 19 -3.39 -12.55 -16.05
CA PRO A 19 -4.62 -11.97 -15.55
C PRO A 19 -4.30 -10.97 -14.44
N GLU A 20 -4.42 -9.67 -14.74
CA GLU A 20 -4.33 -8.62 -13.72
C GLU A 20 -5.42 -8.83 -12.65
N ASP A 21 -6.49 -9.49 -13.07
CA ASP A 21 -7.66 -9.79 -12.27
C ASP A 21 -7.58 -11.20 -11.65
N LEU A 22 -7.06 -11.25 -10.43
CA LEU A 22 -7.08 -12.46 -9.57
C LEU A 22 -8.47 -13.08 -9.44
N GLU A 23 -9.54 -12.29 -9.61
CA GLU A 23 -10.91 -12.75 -9.51
C GLU A 23 -11.24 -13.84 -10.54
N LYS A 24 -10.71 -13.70 -11.75
CA LYS A 24 -10.89 -14.67 -12.85
C LYS A 24 -10.11 -15.95 -12.63
N LEU A 25 -9.09 -15.90 -11.76
CA LEU A 25 -8.22 -17.02 -11.42
C LEU A 25 -8.67 -17.76 -10.16
N LEU A 26 -9.70 -17.26 -9.46
CA LEU A 26 -10.19 -17.85 -8.23
C LEU A 26 -11.00 -19.13 -8.50
N PRO A 27 -10.64 -20.27 -7.89
CA PRO A 27 -11.47 -21.48 -7.94
C PRO A 27 -12.90 -21.23 -7.43
N GLU A 28 -13.89 -21.95 -7.98
CA GLU A 28 -15.29 -21.85 -7.57
C GLU A 28 -15.49 -22.10 -6.07
N ASP A 29 -14.73 -23.04 -5.51
CA ASP A 29 -14.74 -23.37 -4.08
C ASP A 29 -14.21 -22.25 -3.17
N LEU A 30 -13.52 -21.25 -3.74
CA LEU A 30 -12.91 -20.15 -3.03
C LEU A 30 -13.60 -18.80 -3.25
N GLN A 31 -14.76 -18.76 -3.90
CA GLN A 31 -15.52 -17.52 -4.14
C GLN A 31 -15.87 -16.76 -2.85
N LYS A 32 -15.91 -17.46 -1.70
CA LYS A 32 -16.08 -16.86 -0.37
C LYS A 32 -15.04 -15.78 -0.02
N LEU A 33 -13.83 -15.87 -0.57
CA LEU A 33 -12.73 -14.95 -0.28
C LEU A 33 -13.03 -13.50 -0.69
N LYS A 34 -13.99 -13.29 -1.60
CA LYS A 34 -14.38 -11.98 -2.13
C LYS A 34 -14.97 -11.02 -1.09
N ASN A 35 -15.65 -11.58 -0.09
CA ASN A 35 -16.55 -10.80 0.76
C ASN A 35 -16.05 -10.63 2.19
N GLY A 36 -14.95 -11.31 2.56
CA GLY A 36 -14.40 -11.24 3.92
C GLY A 36 -13.19 -10.32 4.00
N ASP A 37 -13.30 -9.28 4.83
CA ASP A 37 -12.21 -8.36 5.14
C ASP A 37 -10.97 -9.09 5.67
N GLU A 38 -11.18 -10.20 6.37
CA GLU A 38 -10.14 -11.05 6.94
C GLU A 38 -9.24 -11.71 5.89
N TRP A 39 -9.69 -11.85 4.63
CA TRP A 39 -8.90 -12.46 3.56
C TRP A 39 -7.97 -11.49 2.86
N TYR A 40 -8.18 -10.18 3.05
CA TYR A 40 -7.44 -9.16 2.33
C TYR A 40 -5.90 -9.24 2.51
N PRO A 41 -5.34 -9.48 3.72
CA PRO A 41 -3.90 -9.70 3.88
C PRO A 41 -3.36 -10.85 3.02
N LEU A 42 -4.07 -11.98 2.99
CA LEU A 42 -3.70 -13.14 2.19
C LEU A 42 -3.76 -12.83 0.70
N LEU A 43 -4.89 -12.30 0.22
CA LEU A 43 -5.12 -12.01 -1.19
C LEU A 43 -4.12 -10.99 -1.74
N TYR A 44 -3.79 -9.97 -0.95
CA TYR A 44 -2.76 -8.99 -1.30
C TYR A 44 -1.39 -9.64 -1.42
N ALA A 45 -0.98 -10.47 -0.44
CA ALA A 45 0.32 -11.14 -0.46
C ALA A 45 0.45 -12.11 -1.66
N VAL A 46 -0.63 -12.83 -2.00
CA VAL A 46 -0.67 -13.67 -3.20
C VAL A 46 -0.52 -12.82 -4.47
N GLN A 47 -1.25 -11.71 -4.58
CA GLN A 47 -1.10 -10.80 -5.73
C GLN A 47 0.32 -10.22 -5.84
N ALA A 48 0.96 -9.96 -4.70
CA ALA A 48 2.31 -9.43 -4.68
C ALA A 48 3.32 -10.38 -5.32
N LEU A 49 3.20 -11.69 -5.06
CA LEU A 49 4.02 -12.70 -5.72
C LEU A 49 3.79 -12.69 -7.24
N THR A 50 2.53 -12.69 -7.69
CA THR A 50 2.20 -12.70 -9.12
C THR A 50 2.53 -11.39 -9.83
N SER A 51 2.80 -10.30 -9.10
CA SER A 51 3.20 -9.02 -9.70
C SER A 51 4.63 -9.00 -10.25
N ARG A 52 5.48 -9.98 -9.88
CA ARG A 52 6.93 -9.99 -10.18
C ARG A 52 7.31 -10.47 -11.59
N GLY A 53 6.33 -10.65 -12.48
CA GLY A 53 6.54 -10.77 -13.92
C GLY A 53 6.71 -12.20 -14.44
N GLY A 54 7.23 -12.31 -15.66
CA GLY A 54 7.10 -13.48 -16.52
C GLY A 54 7.65 -14.79 -15.95
N GLU A 55 8.76 -14.81 -15.21
CA GLU A 55 9.34 -16.06 -14.68
C GLU A 55 8.44 -16.71 -13.61
N ILE A 56 7.89 -15.88 -12.73
CA ILE A 56 7.00 -16.30 -11.64
C ILE A 56 5.62 -16.64 -12.19
N CYS A 57 5.12 -15.79 -13.09
CA CYS A 57 3.88 -16.04 -13.79
C CYS A 57 3.97 -17.28 -14.68
N ASP A 58 5.11 -17.53 -15.33
CA ASP A 58 5.33 -18.74 -16.12
C ASP A 58 5.31 -19.98 -15.22
N TYR A 59 5.87 -19.92 -14.01
CA TYR A 59 5.74 -21.03 -13.08
C TYR A 59 4.27 -21.27 -12.67
N PHE A 60 3.55 -20.21 -12.29
CA PHE A 60 2.18 -20.34 -11.80
C PHE A 60 1.18 -20.70 -12.90
N PHE A 61 1.42 -20.22 -14.14
CA PHE A 61 0.43 -20.22 -15.23
C PHE A 61 0.87 -20.96 -16.51
N ARG A 62 2.16 -21.30 -16.72
CA ARG A 62 2.55 -22.26 -17.76
C ARG A 62 2.61 -23.66 -17.16
N GLN A 63 1.88 -24.59 -17.78
CA GLN A 63 1.53 -25.94 -17.28
C GLN A 63 0.29 -25.90 -16.39
N PRO A 64 -0.58 -26.92 -16.52
CA PRO A 64 -2.03 -26.75 -16.41
C PRO A 64 -2.36 -26.03 -15.12
N ASP A 65 -3.29 -25.05 -15.14
CA ASP A 65 -3.72 -24.13 -14.06
C ASP A 65 -3.78 -24.68 -12.61
N LEU A 66 -3.69 -26.00 -12.47
CA LEU A 66 -3.40 -26.76 -11.27
C LEU A 66 -2.31 -26.15 -10.37
N CYS A 67 -1.19 -25.62 -10.86
CA CYS A 67 -0.11 -25.16 -9.98
C CYS A 67 -0.54 -23.96 -9.12
N TYR A 68 -1.02 -22.89 -9.75
CA TYR A 68 -1.60 -21.75 -9.04
C TYR A 68 -2.79 -22.15 -8.16
N LYS A 69 -3.72 -22.97 -8.68
CA LYS A 69 -4.90 -23.41 -7.91
C LYS A 69 -4.53 -24.28 -6.70
N LYS A 70 -3.52 -25.16 -6.82
CA LYS A 70 -2.99 -25.98 -5.71
C LYS A 70 -2.32 -25.09 -4.66
N PHE A 71 -1.48 -24.16 -5.10
CA PHE A 71 -0.83 -23.20 -4.23
C PHE A 71 -1.87 -22.38 -3.46
N LEU A 72 -2.87 -21.82 -4.16
CA LEU A 72 -3.93 -21.02 -3.55
C LEU A 72 -4.73 -21.83 -2.52
N ARG A 73 -5.12 -23.08 -2.82
CA ARG A 73 -5.81 -23.94 -1.85
C ARG A 73 -4.95 -24.25 -0.62
N LEU A 74 -3.66 -24.50 -0.81
CA LEU A 74 -2.72 -24.73 0.29
C LEU A 74 -2.64 -23.51 1.22
N VAL A 75 -2.38 -22.32 0.66
CA VAL A 75 -2.23 -21.10 1.47
C VAL A 75 -3.55 -20.72 2.16
N VAL A 76 -4.70 -20.89 1.50
CA VAL A 76 -6.01 -20.67 2.13
C VAL A 76 -6.24 -21.62 3.29
N GLN A 77 -5.98 -22.92 3.11
CA GLN A 77 -6.14 -23.91 4.18
C GLN A 77 -5.25 -23.60 5.40
N LYS A 78 -3.99 -23.20 5.16
CA LYS A 78 -3.07 -22.80 6.23
C LYS A 78 -3.51 -21.50 6.90
N TYR A 79 -4.01 -20.53 6.13
CA TYR A 79 -4.52 -19.27 6.67
C TYR A 79 -5.75 -19.48 7.56
N GLU A 80 -6.71 -20.30 7.12
CA GLU A 80 -7.88 -20.67 7.93
C GLU A 80 -7.47 -21.29 9.27
N LYS A 81 -6.50 -22.20 9.23
CA LYS A 81 -5.96 -22.80 10.43
C LYS A 81 -5.30 -21.76 11.34
N ASP A 82 -4.47 -20.87 10.80
CA ASP A 82 -3.82 -19.82 11.57
C ASP A 82 -4.82 -18.86 12.22
N LEU A 83 -5.91 -18.51 11.52
CA LEU A 83 -6.98 -17.65 12.06
C LEU A 83 -7.69 -18.31 13.27
N ILE A 84 -7.82 -19.64 13.26
CA ILE A 84 -8.43 -20.40 14.37
C ILE A 84 -7.43 -20.57 15.52
N ASP A 85 -6.20 -20.98 15.22
CA ASP A 85 -5.19 -21.31 16.22
C ASP A 85 -4.63 -20.05 16.92
N HIS A 86 -4.62 -18.91 16.21
CA HIS A 86 -3.92 -17.70 16.61
C HIS A 86 -4.69 -16.38 16.29
N PRO A 87 -5.94 -16.21 16.76
CA PRO A 87 -6.79 -15.07 16.38
C PRO A 87 -6.26 -13.70 16.82
N ASP A 88 -5.44 -13.65 17.89
CA ASP A 88 -4.93 -12.41 18.47
C ASP A 88 -3.57 -11.98 17.89
N LYS A 89 -2.98 -12.77 17.00
CA LYS A 89 -1.68 -12.43 16.39
C LYS A 89 -1.85 -11.31 15.37
N PRO A 90 -0.96 -10.31 15.36
CA PRO A 90 -1.07 -9.16 14.45
C PRO A 90 -0.76 -9.52 12.97
N ILE A 91 -0.20 -10.70 12.74
CA ILE A 91 0.08 -11.29 11.44
C ILE A 91 0.01 -12.80 11.58
N THR A 92 -0.52 -13.51 10.59
CA THR A 92 -0.54 -14.98 10.58
C THR A 92 0.77 -15.55 10.05
N LYS A 93 1.10 -16.80 10.43
CA LYS A 93 2.27 -17.53 9.89
C LYS A 93 2.22 -17.64 8.38
N THR A 94 1.03 -17.84 7.82
CA THR A 94 0.79 -17.90 6.38
C THR A 94 1.17 -16.60 5.68
N VAL A 95 0.68 -15.45 6.16
CA VAL A 95 1.01 -14.16 5.54
C VAL A 95 2.49 -13.86 5.71
N ARG A 96 3.07 -14.11 6.90
CA ARG A 96 4.51 -13.96 7.15
C ARG A 96 5.35 -14.81 6.19
N ALA A 97 4.96 -16.06 5.94
CA ALA A 97 5.65 -16.93 4.99
C ALA A 97 5.61 -16.37 3.56
N LEU A 98 4.47 -15.83 3.12
CA LEU A 98 4.35 -15.17 1.81
C LEU A 98 5.20 -13.90 1.72
N GLU A 99 5.27 -13.11 2.80
CA GLU A 99 6.16 -11.93 2.88
C GLU A 99 7.64 -12.35 2.74
N LEU A 100 8.06 -13.42 3.43
CA LEU A 100 9.41 -13.98 3.33
C LEU A 100 9.71 -14.53 1.92
N MET A 101 8.74 -15.17 1.28
CA MET A 101 8.85 -15.59 -0.12
C MET A 101 9.07 -14.39 -1.04
N LEU A 102 8.29 -13.32 -0.88
CA LEU A 102 8.43 -12.12 -1.69
C LEU A 102 9.81 -11.48 -1.50
N ASP A 103 10.28 -11.37 -0.26
CA ASP A 103 11.63 -10.87 0.04
C ASP A 103 12.73 -11.74 -0.60
N ARG A 104 12.53 -13.07 -0.61
CA ARG A 104 13.46 -14.01 -1.25
C ARG A 104 13.51 -13.82 -2.76
N ILE A 105 12.35 -13.66 -3.38
CA ILE A 105 12.20 -13.38 -4.83
C ILE A 105 12.90 -12.07 -5.18
N ASP A 106 12.63 -11.00 -4.42
CA ASP A 106 13.18 -9.66 -4.71
C ASP A 106 14.71 -9.63 -4.58
N ARG A 107 15.28 -10.46 -3.71
CA ARG A 107 16.74 -10.56 -3.53
C ARG A 107 17.44 -11.45 -4.55
N LEU A 108 16.83 -12.56 -4.93
CA LEU A 108 17.48 -13.57 -5.78
C LEU A 108 17.08 -13.54 -7.24
N LEU A 109 15.97 -12.88 -7.57
CA LEU A 109 15.35 -12.90 -8.90
C LEU A 109 15.16 -14.34 -9.42
N ASP A 110 14.85 -15.27 -8.51
CA ASP A 110 14.58 -16.68 -8.81
C ASP A 110 13.50 -17.17 -7.85
N LEU A 111 12.51 -17.86 -8.39
CA LEU A 111 11.48 -18.52 -7.60
C LEU A 111 11.67 -20.03 -7.74
N PRO A 112 12.31 -20.70 -6.77
CA PRO A 112 12.22 -22.16 -6.69
C PRO A 112 10.74 -22.57 -6.54
N GLU A 113 10.45 -23.85 -6.73
CA GLU A 113 9.12 -24.48 -6.54
C GLU A 113 8.32 -23.80 -5.41
N PRO A 114 7.30 -22.95 -5.70
CA PRO A 114 6.66 -22.06 -4.74
C PRO A 114 5.96 -22.78 -3.61
N ILE A 115 5.43 -23.99 -3.84
CA ILE A 115 4.77 -24.77 -2.79
C ILE A 115 5.80 -25.22 -1.75
N GLY A 116 6.94 -25.74 -2.20
CA GLY A 116 8.06 -26.16 -1.37
C GLY A 116 8.67 -24.98 -0.62
N LEU A 117 8.89 -23.86 -1.30
CA LEU A 117 9.40 -22.63 -0.67
C LEU A 117 8.42 -22.09 0.38
N PHE A 118 7.11 -22.07 0.07
CA PHE A 118 6.09 -21.66 1.03
C PHE A 118 6.07 -22.57 2.26
N ASN A 119 6.06 -23.90 2.08
CA ASN A 119 6.06 -24.83 3.20
C ASN A 119 7.32 -24.67 4.05
N GLN A 120 8.49 -24.49 3.43
CA GLN A 120 9.73 -24.21 4.14
C GLN A 120 9.57 -22.98 5.04
N PHE A 121 9.13 -21.84 4.48
CA PHE A 121 8.94 -20.62 5.27
C PHE A 121 7.76 -20.70 6.23
N TYR A 122 6.75 -21.52 5.99
CA TYR A 122 5.61 -21.67 6.90
C TYR A 122 5.97 -22.54 8.11
N ASP A 123 6.65 -23.66 7.88
CA ASP A 123 6.98 -24.64 8.91
C ASP A 123 8.19 -24.18 9.76
N ASP A 124 9.14 -23.43 9.19
CA ASP A 124 10.38 -22.97 9.85
C ASP A 124 10.42 -21.44 10.03
N GLN A 125 9.76 -20.95 11.11
CA GLN A 125 9.78 -19.53 11.53
C GLN A 125 10.21 -19.40 13.00
N PRO A 126 11.50 -19.57 13.32
CA PRO A 126 11.98 -19.48 14.70
C PRO A 126 11.81 -18.08 15.32
N ASP A 127 11.71 -17.04 14.49
CA ASP A 127 11.55 -15.63 14.88
C ASP A 127 10.08 -15.15 14.90
N TYR A 128 9.11 -16.02 14.61
CA TYR A 128 7.70 -15.62 14.46
C TYR A 128 7.15 -14.91 15.69
N GLU A 129 7.38 -15.47 16.88
CA GLU A 129 6.89 -14.89 18.14
C GLU A 129 7.49 -13.50 18.39
N SER A 130 8.81 -13.37 18.25
CA SER A 130 9.50 -12.08 18.39
C SER A 130 9.04 -11.06 17.34
N ALA A 131 8.74 -11.48 16.12
CA ALA A 131 8.18 -10.61 15.10
C ALA A 131 6.77 -10.10 15.49
N CYS A 132 5.91 -10.98 16.00
CA CYS A 132 4.58 -10.58 16.50
C CYS A 132 4.68 -9.59 17.66
N GLU A 133 5.56 -9.83 18.63
CA GLU A 133 5.80 -8.93 19.77
C GLU A 133 6.26 -7.55 19.31
N LEU A 134 7.22 -7.50 18.38
CA LEU A 134 7.71 -6.24 17.81
C LEU A 134 6.59 -5.47 17.09
N ILE A 135 5.78 -6.17 16.30
CA ILE A 135 4.65 -5.53 15.59
C ILE A 135 3.66 -4.97 16.62
N GLN A 136 3.28 -5.73 17.64
CA GLN A 136 2.35 -5.27 18.68
C GLN A 136 2.90 -4.05 19.43
N LEU A 137 4.18 -4.04 19.78
CA LEU A 137 4.82 -2.89 20.42
C LEU A 137 4.72 -1.63 19.54
N LEU A 138 5.06 -1.76 18.25
CA LEU A 138 4.99 -0.64 17.32
C LEU A 138 3.54 -0.15 17.10
N LEU A 139 2.56 -1.06 17.05
CA LEU A 139 1.14 -0.70 16.98
C LEU A 139 0.71 0.10 18.21
N ALA A 140 1.17 -0.28 19.40
CA ALA A 140 0.91 0.47 20.64
C ALA A 140 1.56 1.87 20.61
N ASP A 141 2.71 2.02 19.96
CA ASP A 141 3.39 3.29 19.73
C ASP A 141 2.80 4.10 18.56
N GLY A 142 1.60 3.76 18.07
CA GLY A 142 0.90 4.52 17.03
C GLY A 142 1.45 4.32 15.62
N TYR A 143 2.30 3.32 15.40
CA TYR A 143 2.63 2.85 14.06
C TYR A 143 1.53 1.94 13.52
N THR A 144 1.57 1.69 12.22
CA THR A 144 0.64 0.83 11.53
C THR A 144 1.28 0.21 10.29
N ARG A 145 0.79 -0.97 9.90
CA ARG A 145 1.25 -1.68 8.70
C ARG A 145 0.52 -1.13 7.49
N ILE A 146 1.24 -0.45 6.59
CA ILE A 146 0.69 0.06 5.34
C ILE A 146 1.32 -0.67 4.16
N ARG A 147 0.45 -1.18 3.29
CA ARG A 147 0.82 -1.84 2.03
C ARG A 147 1.34 -0.82 1.03
N LYS A 148 2.29 -1.25 0.21
CA LYS A 148 2.99 -0.38 -0.75
C LYS A 148 2.89 -0.91 -2.16
N VAL A 149 2.58 -0.03 -3.09
CA VAL A 149 2.52 -0.33 -4.52
C VAL A 149 3.46 0.61 -5.26
N VAL A 150 4.27 0.08 -6.16
CA VAL A 150 5.07 0.89 -7.09
C VAL A 150 4.46 0.75 -8.48
N CYS A 151 3.99 1.86 -9.01
CA CYS A 151 3.50 1.95 -10.38
C CYS A 151 4.61 2.51 -11.26
N THR A 152 4.98 1.77 -12.29
CA THR A 152 5.88 2.19 -13.35
C THR A 152 5.15 2.23 -14.69
N PRO A 153 5.75 2.80 -15.74
CA PRO A 153 5.11 2.82 -17.05
C PRO A 153 4.74 1.45 -17.62
N THR A 154 5.49 0.40 -17.26
CA THR A 154 5.28 -0.94 -17.81
C THR A 154 4.62 -1.92 -16.84
N ARG A 155 4.61 -1.65 -15.52
CA ARG A 155 4.13 -2.61 -14.53
C ARG A 155 3.66 -1.95 -13.23
N THR A 156 2.81 -2.67 -12.50
CA THR A 156 2.44 -2.34 -11.13
C THR A 156 2.93 -3.45 -10.21
N LEU A 157 3.79 -3.09 -9.24
CA LEU A 157 4.44 -4.00 -8.32
C LEU A 157 3.89 -3.79 -6.91
N LEU A 158 3.44 -4.86 -6.26
CA LEU A 158 2.99 -4.84 -4.87
C LEU A 158 4.15 -5.27 -3.96
N PHE A 159 4.30 -4.64 -2.81
CA PHE A 159 5.40 -4.91 -1.87
C PHE A 159 4.87 -5.28 -0.49
N ASN A 160 5.73 -5.90 0.31
CA ASN A 160 5.44 -6.18 1.71
C ASN A 160 5.04 -4.90 2.46
N PRO A 161 4.09 -4.98 3.41
CA PRO A 161 3.69 -3.84 4.21
C PRO A 161 4.86 -3.27 5.01
N GLU A 162 4.93 -1.93 5.08
CA GLU A 162 5.92 -1.21 5.89
C GLU A 162 5.25 -0.68 7.17
N MET A 163 6.00 -0.67 8.28
CA MET A 163 5.56 -0.01 9.51
C MET A 163 5.78 1.49 9.38
N ILE A 164 4.68 2.26 9.38
CA ILE A 164 4.73 3.71 9.34
C ILE A 164 3.95 4.31 10.50
N MET A 165 4.34 5.49 10.96
CA MET A 165 3.53 6.24 11.91
C MET A 165 2.18 6.58 11.28
N ALA A 166 1.08 6.26 11.96
CA ALA A 166 -0.24 6.56 11.44
C ALA A 166 -0.40 8.09 11.25
N ASN A 167 -1.09 8.49 10.18
CA ASN A 167 -1.55 9.87 10.00
C ASN A 167 -3.02 9.98 10.45
N ARG A 168 -3.60 11.19 10.40
CA ARG A 168 -4.97 11.42 10.89
C ARG A 168 -6.00 10.64 10.09
N CYS A 169 -5.81 10.50 8.78
CA CYS A 169 -6.68 9.69 7.93
C CYS A 169 -6.62 8.20 8.30
N ILE A 170 -5.41 7.65 8.46
CA ILE A 170 -5.25 6.23 8.83
C ILE A 170 -5.88 5.95 10.19
N ARG A 171 -5.75 6.85 11.17
CA ARG A 171 -6.38 6.69 12.50
C ARG A 171 -7.91 6.70 12.46
N ALA A 172 -8.52 7.29 11.43
CA ALA A 172 -9.97 7.38 11.30
C ALA A 172 -10.61 6.13 10.66
N SER A 173 -9.81 5.14 10.24
CA SER A 173 -10.32 3.89 9.66
C SER A 173 -9.35 2.73 9.93
N LYS A 174 -9.59 1.55 9.36
CA LYS A 174 -8.66 0.43 9.44
C LYS A 174 -7.46 0.71 8.52
N SER A 175 -6.24 0.37 8.95
CA SER A 175 -5.03 0.52 8.14
C SER A 175 -5.11 -0.23 6.81
N ASP A 176 -5.79 -1.38 6.80
CA ASP A 176 -6.04 -2.21 5.62
C ASP A 176 -6.92 -1.54 4.55
N ASN A 177 -7.56 -0.41 4.89
CA ASN A 177 -8.28 0.42 3.93
C ASN A 177 -7.35 1.39 3.21
N PHE A 178 -6.04 1.42 3.49
CA PHE A 178 -5.11 2.35 2.86
C PHE A 178 -3.94 1.63 2.21
N ILE A 179 -3.53 2.15 1.04
CA ILE A 179 -2.31 1.74 0.34
C ILE A 179 -1.51 2.98 0.00
N CYS A 180 -0.19 2.91 0.19
CA CYS A 180 0.74 3.89 -0.34
C CYS A 180 1.16 3.49 -1.75
N VAL A 181 1.01 4.38 -2.72
CA VAL A 181 1.47 4.20 -4.10
C VAL A 181 2.64 5.13 -4.36
N LEU A 182 3.70 4.63 -4.99
CA LEU A 182 4.81 5.40 -5.50
C LEU A 182 4.88 5.28 -7.03
N PHE A 183 5.11 6.40 -7.70
CA PHE A 183 5.29 6.45 -9.15
C PHE A 183 6.78 6.52 -9.47
N ARG A 184 7.30 5.47 -10.10
CA ARG A 184 8.71 5.32 -10.48
C ARG A 184 8.85 5.02 -11.96
N ASP A 185 10.03 5.25 -12.50
CA ASP A 185 10.43 4.71 -13.78
C ASP A 185 10.83 3.23 -13.61
N ASP A 186 10.99 2.47 -14.70
CA ASP A 186 11.26 1.03 -14.63
C ASP A 186 12.61 0.68 -14.00
N ASN A 187 13.52 1.66 -13.94
CA ASN A 187 14.82 1.58 -13.27
C ASN A 187 14.78 2.02 -11.80
N ASP A 188 13.58 2.12 -11.20
CA ASP A 188 13.32 2.58 -9.83
C ASP A 188 13.65 4.06 -9.56
N SER A 189 14.05 4.82 -10.59
CA SER A 189 14.24 6.27 -10.45
C SER A 189 12.91 7.01 -10.44
N LYS A 190 12.93 8.29 -10.04
CA LYS A 190 11.73 9.13 -10.12
C LYS A 190 11.33 9.33 -11.58
N LEU A 191 10.04 9.22 -11.87
CA LEU A 191 9.50 9.58 -13.18
C LEU A 191 9.82 11.05 -13.52
N PHE A 192 10.69 11.26 -14.52
CA PHE A 192 11.07 12.60 -14.94
C PHE A 192 10.14 13.13 -16.04
N GLY A 193 9.69 14.38 -15.87
CA GLY A 193 8.70 15.04 -16.73
C GLY A 193 9.15 15.45 -18.12
N THR A 194 10.30 14.96 -18.62
CA THR A 194 10.76 15.26 -19.98
C THR A 194 9.82 14.69 -21.05
N GLN A 195 9.10 13.61 -20.72
CA GLN A 195 8.03 13.05 -21.55
C GLN A 195 6.66 13.20 -20.85
N ARG A 196 6.06 14.40 -20.97
CA ARG A 196 4.76 14.72 -20.34
C ARG A 196 3.67 13.69 -20.64
N THR A 197 3.65 13.14 -21.84
CA THR A 197 2.68 12.12 -22.26
C THR A 197 2.84 10.83 -21.47
N LEU A 198 4.08 10.38 -21.24
CA LEU A 198 4.36 9.19 -20.43
C LEU A 198 3.89 9.40 -18.99
N VAL A 199 4.26 10.55 -18.39
CA VAL A 199 3.83 10.89 -17.02
C VAL A 199 2.31 10.96 -16.90
N TYR A 200 1.62 11.58 -17.87
CA TYR A 200 0.17 11.65 -17.87
C TYR A 200 -0.48 10.28 -18.06
N ASN A 201 0.05 9.45 -18.96
CA ASN A 201 -0.49 8.12 -19.21
C ASN A 201 -0.27 7.18 -18.03
N THR A 202 0.86 7.28 -17.34
CA THR A 202 1.15 6.47 -16.15
C THR A 202 0.39 7.00 -14.95
N ILE A 203 0.68 8.23 -14.50
CA ILE A 203 0.12 8.77 -13.25
C ILE A 203 -1.34 9.21 -13.44
N GLY A 204 -1.61 9.96 -14.51
CA GLY A 204 -2.94 10.53 -14.75
C GLY A 204 -4.01 9.45 -14.96
N ASN A 205 -3.75 8.44 -15.79
CA ASN A 205 -4.72 7.34 -15.96
C ASN A 205 -4.80 6.44 -14.73
N PHE A 206 -3.69 6.24 -14.01
CA PHE A 206 -3.71 5.49 -12.77
C PHE A 206 -4.61 6.14 -11.72
N LEU A 207 -4.53 7.47 -11.55
CA LEU A 207 -5.27 8.19 -10.51
C LEU A 207 -6.73 8.50 -10.87
N LYS A 208 -7.10 8.49 -12.16
CA LYS A 208 -8.49 8.74 -12.60
C LYS A 208 -9.43 7.59 -12.30
N GLU A 209 -8.91 6.37 -12.28
CA GLU A 209 -9.69 5.15 -12.15
C GLU A 209 -9.42 4.50 -10.80
N SER A 210 -10.43 3.83 -10.26
CA SER A 210 -10.21 2.96 -9.11
C SER A 210 -9.37 1.76 -9.54
N LYS A 211 -8.52 1.28 -8.63
CA LYS A 211 -7.62 0.14 -8.87
C LYS A 211 -7.97 -1.00 -7.94
N ILE A 212 -7.77 -2.23 -8.40
CA ILE A 212 -8.08 -3.43 -7.62
C ILE A 212 -6.77 -4.04 -7.12
N PHE A 213 -6.63 -4.12 -5.80
CA PHE A 213 -5.51 -4.77 -5.13
C PHE A 213 -6.06 -5.76 -4.11
N GLY A 214 -5.59 -7.00 -4.09
CA GLY A 214 -6.08 -8.06 -3.21
C GLY A 214 -7.60 -8.26 -3.30
N MET A 215 -8.17 -8.12 -4.50
CA MET A 215 -9.63 -8.16 -4.77
C MET A 215 -10.44 -7.03 -4.11
N ARG A 216 -9.79 -5.97 -3.64
CA ARG A 216 -10.44 -4.80 -3.06
C ARG A 216 -10.21 -3.58 -3.95
N THR A 217 -11.26 -2.80 -4.14
CA THR A 217 -11.23 -1.56 -4.93
C THR A 217 -10.67 -0.41 -4.11
N PHE A 218 -9.73 0.33 -4.67
CA PHE A 218 -9.08 1.50 -4.08
C PHE A 218 -9.21 2.72 -4.99
N SER A 219 -9.50 3.88 -4.41
CA SER A 219 -9.60 5.16 -5.12
C SER A 219 -8.68 6.21 -4.50
N TYR A 220 -8.37 7.27 -5.26
CA TYR A 220 -7.41 8.29 -4.84
C TYR A 220 -7.85 9.06 -3.60
N LEU A 221 -7.06 8.95 -2.52
CA LEU A 221 -7.26 9.69 -1.28
C LEU A 221 -6.51 11.02 -1.32
N GLY A 222 -5.20 11.02 -1.52
CA GLY A 222 -4.44 12.27 -1.50
C GLY A 222 -2.96 12.05 -1.28
N SER A 223 -2.20 13.14 -1.22
CA SER A 223 -0.78 13.11 -0.92
C SER A 223 -0.47 14.14 0.15
N SER A 224 0.39 13.77 1.12
CA SER A 224 1.09 14.77 1.92
C SER A 224 2.24 15.39 1.12
N ASP A 225 2.82 16.49 1.59
CA ASP A 225 3.96 17.12 0.91
C ASP A 225 5.16 16.18 0.75
N SER A 226 5.41 15.34 1.76
CA SER A 226 6.46 14.31 1.70
C SER A 226 6.19 13.28 0.60
N GLN A 227 4.94 12.84 0.48
CA GLN A 227 4.50 11.91 -0.57
C GLN A 227 4.63 12.57 -1.94
N MET A 228 4.16 13.81 -2.12
CA MET A 228 4.31 14.49 -3.41
C MET A 228 5.76 14.65 -3.85
N ARG A 229 6.67 15.01 -2.92
CA ARG A 229 8.12 15.11 -3.22
C ARG A 229 8.73 13.77 -3.62
N ASP A 230 8.17 12.66 -3.14
CA ASP A 230 8.59 11.32 -3.53
C ASP A 230 7.76 10.69 -4.65
N HIS A 231 6.92 11.49 -5.32
CA HIS A 231 6.00 11.04 -6.37
C HIS A 231 5.07 9.94 -5.87
N GLY A 232 4.52 10.12 -4.67
CA GLY A 232 3.64 9.18 -4.01
C GLY A 232 2.28 9.75 -3.65
N CYS A 233 1.36 8.85 -3.34
CA CYS A 233 0.03 9.17 -2.82
C CYS A 233 -0.52 8.03 -1.97
N PHE A 234 -1.56 8.31 -1.20
CA PHE A 234 -2.42 7.31 -0.60
C PHE A 234 -3.64 7.05 -1.48
N LEU A 235 -3.99 5.77 -1.61
CA LEU A 235 -5.32 5.34 -2.02
C LEU A 235 -6.08 4.84 -0.80
N MET A 236 -7.41 4.92 -0.86
CA MET A 236 -8.31 4.38 0.15
C MET A 236 -9.29 3.39 -0.48
N ALA A 237 -9.59 2.32 0.25
CA ALA A 237 -10.57 1.32 -0.14
C ALA A 237 -11.95 1.96 -0.30
N GLY A 238 -12.63 1.61 -1.39
CA GLY A 238 -13.92 2.16 -1.78
C GLY A 238 -13.88 2.89 -3.12
N THR A 239 -15.07 3.25 -3.57
CA THR A 239 -15.35 4.08 -4.74
C THR A 239 -14.90 5.53 -4.52
N HIS A 240 -14.79 6.30 -5.60
CA HIS A 240 -14.48 7.73 -5.51
C HIS A 240 -15.46 8.51 -4.64
N GLU A 241 -16.75 8.13 -4.64
CA GLU A 241 -17.78 8.79 -3.82
C GLU A 241 -17.61 8.46 -2.34
N GLU A 242 -17.34 7.20 -1.98
CA GLU A 242 -17.06 6.80 -0.60
C GLU A 242 -15.79 7.47 -0.06
N VAL A 243 -14.73 7.54 -0.88
CA VAL A 243 -13.50 8.25 -0.50
C VAL A 243 -13.75 9.76 -0.34
N LYS A 244 -14.61 10.35 -1.18
CA LYS A 244 -15.02 11.76 -1.03
C LYS A 244 -15.82 11.98 0.25
N GLN A 245 -16.76 11.11 0.58
CA GLN A 245 -17.50 11.17 1.85
C GLN A 245 -16.56 11.06 3.05
N PHE A 246 -15.56 10.17 2.98
CA PHE A 246 -14.53 10.07 4.01
C PHE A 246 -13.74 11.37 4.15
N LYS A 247 -13.33 12.02 3.04
CA LYS A 247 -12.65 13.32 3.08
C LYS A 247 -13.48 14.39 3.79
N ASN A 248 -14.79 14.44 3.53
CA ASN A 248 -15.68 15.44 4.14
C ASN A 248 -15.75 15.31 5.67
N THR A 249 -15.38 14.17 6.26
CA THR A 249 -15.29 14.03 7.73
C THR A 249 -14.15 14.85 8.35
N PHE A 250 -13.18 15.30 7.56
CA PHE A 250 -12.04 16.12 8.01
C PHE A 250 -12.26 17.62 7.83
N GLY A 251 -13.35 18.02 7.19
CA GLY A 251 -13.71 19.41 6.92
C GLY A 251 -14.08 19.65 5.46
N ASP A 252 -14.33 20.91 5.15
CA ASP A 252 -14.68 21.36 3.81
C ASP A 252 -13.44 21.76 3.01
N PHE A 253 -13.27 21.17 1.83
CA PHE A 253 -12.14 21.42 0.93
C PHE A 253 -12.64 22.03 -0.38
N PRO A 254 -12.86 23.35 -0.44
CA PRO A 254 -13.44 24.01 -1.62
C PRO A 254 -12.58 23.78 -2.87
N THR A 255 -13.24 23.52 -3.99
CA THR A 255 -12.60 23.15 -5.26
C THR A 255 -12.16 24.34 -6.11
N GLU A 256 -12.38 25.57 -5.63
CA GLU A 256 -11.99 26.82 -6.30
C GLU A 256 -10.49 26.87 -6.63
N SER A 257 -9.67 26.28 -5.74
CA SER A 257 -8.25 26.02 -5.99
C SER A 257 -7.92 24.58 -5.62
N ILE A 258 -7.78 23.73 -6.64
CA ILE A 258 -7.40 22.32 -6.47
C ILE A 258 -6.08 22.21 -5.69
N GLN A 259 -5.10 23.08 -5.96
CA GLN A 259 -3.82 23.07 -5.26
C GLN A 259 -3.99 23.35 -3.76
N LYS A 260 -4.78 24.37 -3.39
CA LYS A 260 -5.05 24.68 -1.97
C LYS A 260 -5.84 23.56 -1.30
N SER A 261 -6.88 23.05 -1.97
CA SER A 261 -7.68 21.91 -1.50
C SER A 261 -6.80 20.68 -1.21
N MET A 262 -5.92 20.32 -2.16
CA MET A 262 -4.95 19.23 -1.99
C MET A 262 -3.96 19.49 -0.86
N THR A 263 -3.43 20.71 -0.75
CA THR A 263 -2.47 21.08 0.31
C THR A 263 -3.11 20.99 1.69
N ASN A 264 -4.32 21.53 1.85
CA ASN A 264 -5.06 21.51 3.10
C ASN A 264 -5.41 20.06 3.51
N PHE A 265 -5.89 19.25 2.56
CA PHE A 265 -6.17 17.84 2.84
C PHE A 265 -4.87 17.05 3.14
N GLY A 266 -3.77 17.37 2.46
CA GLY A 266 -2.46 16.75 2.65
C GLY A 266 -1.90 16.86 4.06
N GLN A 267 -2.32 17.87 4.84
CA GLN A 267 -1.95 18.00 6.25
C GLN A 267 -2.44 16.80 7.09
N PHE A 268 -3.62 16.26 6.79
CA PHE A 268 -4.17 15.09 7.48
C PHE A 268 -3.44 13.79 7.14
N LEU A 269 -2.69 13.78 6.03
CA LEU A 269 -1.87 12.66 5.56
C LEU A 269 -0.42 12.72 6.05
N THR A 270 -0.06 13.76 6.80
CA THR A 270 1.26 13.88 7.41
C THR A 270 1.36 12.98 8.65
N GLN A 271 2.45 12.21 8.71
CA GLN A 271 2.74 11.32 9.83
C GLN A 271 2.93 12.13 11.11
N SER A 272 2.19 11.80 12.17
CA SER A 272 2.21 12.53 13.43
C SER A 272 1.75 11.68 14.59
N TRP A 273 2.37 11.92 15.75
CA TRP A 273 1.87 11.45 17.05
C TRP A 273 0.54 12.12 17.37
N SER A 274 -0.39 11.35 17.94
CA SER A 274 -1.67 11.88 18.39
C SER A 274 -1.58 12.22 19.88
N ILE A 275 -1.77 13.50 20.20
CA ILE A 275 -1.90 13.97 21.59
C ILE A 275 -3.34 14.46 21.74
N PRO A 276 -4.20 13.74 22.49
CA PRO A 276 -5.56 14.19 22.74
C PRO A 276 -5.53 15.44 23.64
N LEU A 277 -6.29 16.47 23.26
CA LEU A 277 -6.52 17.67 24.07
C LEU A 277 -8.02 17.81 24.31
N HIS A 278 -8.42 18.06 25.55
CA HIS A 278 -9.77 18.40 25.94
C HIS A 278 -10.08 19.86 25.56
N PRO A 279 -11.34 20.23 25.25
CA PRO A 279 -11.72 21.61 24.92
C PRO A 279 -11.32 22.70 25.93
N VAL A 280 -11.00 22.32 27.16
CA VAL A 280 -10.54 23.25 28.21
C VAL A 280 -9.01 23.47 28.22
N GLU A 281 -8.28 22.67 27.42
CA GLU A 281 -6.82 22.67 27.35
C GLU A 281 -6.29 23.50 26.17
N TYR A 282 -7.17 24.04 25.32
CA TYR A 282 -6.80 24.91 24.22
C TYR A 282 -7.73 26.11 24.09
N TRP A 283 -7.21 27.17 23.46
CA TRP A 283 -7.91 28.43 23.23
C TRP A 283 -7.48 28.96 21.87
N GLU A 284 -8.43 29.49 21.11
CA GLU A 284 -8.14 30.22 19.89
C GLU A 284 -7.84 31.68 20.24
N VAL A 285 -6.75 32.22 19.70
CA VAL A 285 -6.32 33.60 19.94
C VAL A 285 -6.24 34.30 18.59
N MET A 286 -6.75 35.53 18.54
CA MET A 286 -6.67 36.36 17.34
C MET A 286 -5.21 36.70 17.04
N ASP A 287 -4.89 36.72 15.75
CA ASP A 287 -3.55 37.07 15.30
C ASP A 287 -3.15 38.50 15.72
N HIS A 288 -1.87 38.67 16.06
CA HIS A 288 -1.30 39.98 16.32
C HIS A 288 -0.99 40.69 14.99
N VAL A 289 -1.90 41.58 14.59
CA VAL A 289 -1.77 42.35 13.34
C VAL A 289 -1.28 43.77 13.62
N GLY A 290 -0.22 44.21 12.94
CA GLY A 290 0.32 45.56 13.09
C GLY A 290 1.41 45.91 12.08
N GLY A 291 1.97 47.11 12.20
CA GLY A 291 2.92 47.64 11.21
C GLY A 291 2.32 47.77 9.81
N VAL A 292 3.09 48.31 8.87
CA VAL A 292 2.73 48.32 7.45
C VAL A 292 3.97 48.11 6.59
N ASN A 293 3.81 47.34 5.51
CA ASN A 293 4.86 47.19 4.50
C ASN A 293 4.89 48.41 3.57
N ARG A 294 5.82 48.42 2.60
CA ARG A 294 5.95 49.50 1.60
C ARG A 294 4.70 49.68 0.72
N ASN A 295 3.84 48.67 0.65
CA ASN A 295 2.58 48.66 -0.10
C ASN A 295 1.36 49.00 0.78
N ASN A 296 1.58 49.45 2.02
CA ASN A 296 0.53 49.77 3.00
C ASN A 296 -0.32 48.57 3.46
N GLU A 297 0.19 47.34 3.31
CA GLU A 297 -0.43 46.12 3.83
C GLU A 297 0.06 45.87 5.26
N ARG A 298 -0.84 45.43 6.16
CA ARG A 298 -0.49 45.14 7.56
C ARG A 298 0.27 43.83 7.67
N TYR A 299 1.21 43.75 8.62
CA TYR A 299 1.87 42.49 8.95
C TYR A 299 1.03 41.68 9.94
N ILE A 300 1.04 40.37 9.78
CA ILE A 300 0.51 39.40 10.75
C ILE A 300 1.73 38.81 11.48
N PHE A 301 2.03 39.30 12.67
CA PHE A 301 3.24 38.91 13.40
C PHE A 301 3.19 37.50 13.97
N THR A 302 1.98 36.93 14.10
CA THR A 302 1.74 35.60 14.66
C THR A 302 1.34 34.57 13.60
N ASP A 303 1.55 34.86 12.32
CA ASP A 303 1.18 33.96 11.23
C ASP A 303 1.86 32.58 11.40
N GLY A 304 1.02 31.55 11.61
CA GLY A 304 1.46 30.16 11.76
C GLY A 304 2.13 29.81 13.08
N VAL A 305 2.06 30.65 14.12
CA VAL A 305 2.65 30.37 15.43
C VAL A 305 1.62 30.37 16.56
N GLY A 306 1.88 29.55 17.60
CA GLY A 306 1.07 29.45 18.81
C GLY A 306 1.94 29.15 20.03
N ILE A 307 1.34 29.16 21.21
CA ILE A 307 2.03 28.88 22.49
C ILE A 307 1.48 27.59 23.07
N MET A 308 2.37 26.73 23.57
CA MET A 308 2.03 25.55 24.36
C MET A 308 2.55 25.69 25.79
N SER A 309 1.86 25.09 26.76
CA SER A 309 2.37 25.01 28.13
C SER A 309 3.68 24.21 28.18
N LYS A 310 4.50 24.50 29.19
CA LYS A 310 5.72 23.75 29.46
C LYS A 310 5.43 22.32 29.93
#